data_AF-A0AAW8P0K7-F1
#
_entry.id   AF-A0AAW8P0K7-F1
#
_cell.length_a   1.000
_cell.length_b   1.000
_cell.length_c   1.000
_cell.angle_alpha   90.00
_cell.angle_beta   90.00
_cell.angle_gamma   90.00
#
_symmetry.space_group_name_H-M   'P 1'
#
loop_
_entity.id
_entity.type
_entity.pdbx_description
1 polymer ?
#
loop_
_entity_poly.entity_id
_entity_poly.type
_entity_poly.pdbx_seq_one_letter_code
_entity_poly.pdbx_strand_id
1 'polypeptide(L)' 'MESQMHPALHRPVPYPADEAFENLRQRVHALLDSEDAGRWELLRAEWRYDVALLTNDFRLWMQHLDSGFDIAK' A
#
# COMPACT_ATOMS: atom_id res chain seq x y z
N MET A 1 13.19 -34.71 -14.68
CA MET A 1 13.51 -34.01 -13.43
C MET A 1 13.53 -32.53 -13.79
N GLU A 2 12.32 -31.95 -13.83
CA GLU A 2 12.11 -30.59 -14.32
C GLU A 2 12.23 -29.66 -13.12
N SER A 3 13.25 -28.80 -13.17
CA SER A 3 13.55 -27.85 -12.10
C SER A 3 12.39 -26.89 -11.89
N GLN A 4 12.00 -26.77 -10.63
CA GLN A 4 10.96 -25.91 -10.08
C GLN A 4 11.06 -24.49 -10.65
N MET A 5 10.02 -24.07 -11.37
CA MET A 5 9.73 -22.64 -11.54
C MET A 5 9.33 -22.10 -10.18
N HIS A 6 10.29 -21.59 -9.42
CA HIS A 6 9.97 -20.72 -8.31
C HIS A 6 9.31 -19.47 -8.92
N PRO A 7 8.04 -19.15 -8.62
CA PRO A 7 7.55 -17.82 -8.94
C PRO A 7 8.47 -16.86 -8.20
N ALA A 8 9.11 -15.97 -8.96
CA ALA A 8 9.90 -14.89 -8.39
C ALA A 8 9.04 -14.27 -7.29
N LEU A 9 9.49 -14.41 -6.04
CA LEU A 9 8.86 -13.77 -4.89
C LEU A 9 8.64 -12.32 -5.30
N HIS A 10 7.37 -11.94 -5.48
CA HIS A 10 6.98 -10.60 -5.84
C HIS A 10 7.72 -9.68 -4.88
N ARG A 11 8.79 -9.05 -5.37
CA ARG A 11 9.42 -7.96 -4.65
C ARG A 11 8.30 -6.94 -4.54
N PRO A 12 7.84 -6.58 -3.33
CA PRO A 12 6.79 -5.58 -3.21
C PRO A 12 7.33 -4.36 -3.95
N VAL A 13 6.61 -3.96 -4.99
CA VAL A 13 6.86 -2.70 -5.68
C VAL A 13 6.91 -1.64 -4.57
N PRO A 14 7.94 -0.77 -4.53
CA PRO A 14 8.01 0.27 -3.52
C PRO A 14 6.69 1.02 -3.51
N TYR A 15 5.91 0.77 -2.46
CA TYR A 15 4.64 1.41 -2.20
C TYR A 15 4.88 2.92 -2.24
N PRO A 16 4.00 3.74 -2.85
CA PRO A 16 4.27 5.14 -3.17
C PRO A 16 5.05 5.87 -2.08
N ALA A 17 6.12 6.54 -2.50
CA ALA A 17 6.92 7.46 -1.70
C ALA A 17 6.16 8.77 -1.39
N ASP A 18 4.87 8.68 -1.12
CA ASP A 18 4.07 9.80 -0.64
C ASP A 18 4.36 9.95 0.86
N GLU A 19 4.83 11.13 1.24
CA GLU A 19 5.17 11.49 2.61
C GLU A 19 3.98 11.26 3.56
N ALA A 20 2.75 11.51 3.11
CA ALA A 20 1.55 11.26 3.90
C ALA A 20 1.35 9.76 4.19
N PHE A 21 1.70 8.92 3.23
CA PHE A 21 1.59 7.46 3.33
C PHE A 21 2.62 6.88 4.27
N GLU A 22 3.85 7.36 4.15
CA GLU A 22 4.97 6.95 4.98
C GLU A 22 4.74 7.38 6.44
N ASN A 23 4.20 8.58 6.67
CA ASN A 23 3.77 9.03 7.99
C ASN A 23 2.67 8.14 8.59
N LEU A 24 1.70 7.70 7.79
CA LEU A 24 0.66 6.75 8.22
C LEU A 24 1.25 5.40 8.59
N ARG A 25 2.18 4.88 7.77
CA ARG A 25 2.89 3.62 8.03
C ARG A 25 3.67 3.67 9.34
N GLN A 26 4.46 4.72 9.53
CA GLN A 26 5.25 4.93 10.75
C GLN A 26 4.35 5.03 11.98
N ARG A 27 3.19 5.71 11.86
CA ARG A 27 2.23 5.83 12.95
C ARG A 27 1.61 4.48 13.34
N VAL A 28 1.29 3.62 12.38
CA VAL A 28 0.80 2.26 12.67
C VAL A 28 1.88 1.46 13.41
N HIS A 29 3.13 1.48 12.92
CA HIS A 29 4.24 0.82 13.61
C HIS A 29 4.45 1.33 15.03
N ALA A 30 4.45 2.64 15.24
CA ALA A 30 4.59 3.23 16.58
C ALA A 30 3.46 2.83 17.54
N LEU A 31 2.24 2.63 17.04
CA LEU A 31 1.12 2.15 17.84
C LEU A 31 1.19 0.64 18.12
N LEU A 32 1.72 -0.15 17.19
CA LEU A 32 1.96 -1.59 17.40
C LEU A 32 3.07 -1.86 18.41
N ASP A 33 4.12 -1.03 18.40
CA ASP A 33 5.27 -1.15 19.30
C ASP A 33 5.00 -0.55 20.69
N SER A 34 3.88 0.15 20.87
CA SER A 34 3.50 0.77 22.14
C SER A 34 2.60 -0.16 22.96
N GLU A 35 3.07 -0.55 24.15
CA GLU A 35 2.28 -1.35 25.10
C GLU A 35 1.06 -0.59 25.66
N ASP A 36 1.10 0.74 25.64
CA ASP A 36 0.03 1.62 26.15
C ASP A 36 -0.98 2.05 25.06
N ALA A 37 -0.75 1.68 23.80
CA ALA A 37 -1.64 2.09 22.72
C ALA A 37 -3.04 1.48 22.89
N GLY A 38 -4.05 2.35 22.88
CA GLY A 38 -5.43 1.90 22.93
C GLY A 38 -5.77 1.08 21.68
N ARG A 39 -6.39 -0.10 21.87
CA ARG A 39 -6.82 -0.98 20.77
C ARG A 39 -7.64 -0.26 19.69
N TRP A 40 -8.43 0.73 20.09
CA TRP A 40 -9.23 1.54 19.16
C TRP A 40 -8.41 2.54 18.34
N GLU A 41 -7.32 3.07 18.90
CA GLU A 41 -6.43 3.99 18.20
C GLU A 41 -5.61 3.23 17.15
N LEU A 42 -5.12 2.05 17.51
CA LEU A 42 -4.47 1.13 16.59
C LEU A 42 -5.40 0.75 15.43
N LEU A 43 -6.61 0.25 15.73
CA LEU A 43 -7.59 -0.14 14.70
C LEU A 43 -7.92 1.03 13.76
N ARG A 44 -8.05 2.25 14.29
CA ARG A 44 -8.29 3.44 13.47
C ARG A 44 -7.10 3.77 12.57
N ALA A 45 -5.88 3.60 13.06
CA ALA A 45 -4.67 3.86 12.29
C ALA A 45 -4.48 2.82 11.17
N GLU A 46 -4.67 1.55 11.48
CA GLU A 46 -4.67 0.44 10.51
C GLU A 46 -5.73 0.67 9.42
N TRP A 47 -6.97 0.96 9.82
CA TRP A 47 -8.05 1.20 8.86
C TRP A 47 -7.75 2.39 7.92
N ARG A 48 -7.14 3.46 8.45
CA ARG A 48 -6.73 4.61 7.62
C ARG A 48 -5.61 4.24 6.65
N TYR A 49 -4.66 3.43 7.09
CA TYR A 49 -3.59 2.93 6.25
C TYR A 49 -4.17 2.09 5.10
N ASP A 50 -5.07 1.16 5.39
CA ASP A 50 -5.70 0.30 4.38
C ASP A 50 -6.55 1.08 3.36
N VAL A 51 -7.34 2.06 3.82
CA VAL A 51 -8.13 2.91 2.91
C VAL A 51 -7.22 3.75 2.01
N ALA A 52 -6.13 4.27 2.57
CA ALA A 52 -5.15 4.97 1.78
C ALA A 52 -4.52 4.03 0.74
N LEU A 53 -4.28 2.76 1.09
CA LEU A 53 -3.72 1.78 0.17
C LEU A 53 -4.61 1.65 -1.08
N LEU A 54 -5.87 1.33 -0.82
CA LEU A 54 -6.90 1.14 -1.85
C LEU A 54 -7.10 2.36 -2.73
N THR A 55 -7.08 3.55 -2.13
CA THR A 55 -7.27 4.81 -2.87
C THR A 55 -6.10 5.08 -3.82
N ASN A 56 -4.87 4.77 -3.39
CA ASN A 56 -3.71 4.93 -4.25
C ASN A 56 -3.71 3.93 -5.41
N ASP A 57 -4.01 2.66 -5.15
CA ASP A 57 -4.09 1.64 -6.20
C ASP A 57 -5.18 1.98 -7.21
N PHE A 58 -6.34 2.45 -6.72
CA PHE A 58 -7.42 2.93 -7.58
C PHE A 58 -6.98 4.13 -8.43
N ARG A 59 -6.26 5.10 -7.85
CA ARG A 59 -5.71 6.26 -8.58
C ARG A 59 -4.75 5.81 -9.69
N LEU A 60 -3.84 4.89 -9.41
CA LEU A 60 -2.90 4.36 -10.40
C LEU A 60 -3.63 3.60 -11.52
N TRP A 61 -4.64 2.81 -11.17
CA TRP A 61 -5.49 2.13 -12.15
C TRP A 61 -6.22 3.12 -13.07
N MET A 62 -6.81 4.18 -12.51
CA MET A 62 -7.44 5.25 -13.27
C MET A 62 -6.47 5.96 -14.21
N GLN A 63 -5.25 6.28 -13.74
CA GLN A 63 -4.20 6.89 -14.57
C GLN A 63 -3.76 5.97 -15.71
N HIS A 64 -3.67 4.67 -15.46
CA HIS A 64 -3.34 3.68 -16.49
C HIS A 64 -4.45 3.60 -17.55
N LEU A 65 -5.72 3.58 -17.14
CA LEU A 65 -6.84 3.61 -18.07
C LEU A 65 -6.83 4.89 -18.93
N ASP A 66 -6.65 6.05 -18.31
CA ASP A 66 -6.59 7.34 -18.99
C ASP A 66 -5.47 7.38 -20.05
N SER A 67 -4.27 6.90 -19.68
CA SER A 67 -3.14 6.77 -20.60
C SER A 67 -3.43 5.82 -21.78
N GLY A 68 -4.21 4.76 -21.54
CA GLY A 68 -4.65 3.83 -22.59
C GLY A 68 -5.59 4.47 -23.62
N PHE A 69 -6.37 5.47 -23.22
CA PHE A 69 -7.21 6.23 -24.13
C PHE A 69 -6.44 7.30 -24.91
N ASP A 70 -5.41 7.92 -24.32
CA ASP A 70 -4.52 8.86 -25.01
C ASP A 70 -3.68 8.21 -26.11
N ILE A 71 -3.30 6.93 -25.96
CA ILE A 71 -2.54 6.18 -26.98
C ILE A 71 -3.43 5.75 -28.17
N ALA A 72 -4.75 5.71 -27.99
CA ALA A 72 -5.71 5.26 -29.00
C ALA A 72 -6.22 6.39 -29.94
N LYS A 73 -5.61 7.58 -29.88
CA LYS A 73 -5.99 8.77 -30.65
C LYS A 73 -4.91 9.16 -31.67
#